data_AF-A0A9C8ALD4-F1
#
_entry.id   AF-A0A9C8ALD4-F1
#
_cell.length_a   1.000
_cell.length_b   1.000
_cell.length_c   1.000
_cell.angle_alpha   90.00
_cell.angle_beta   90.00
_cell.angle_gamma   90.00
#
_symmetry.space_group_name_H-M   'P 1'
#
loop_
_entity.id
_entity.type
_entity.pdbx_description
1 polymer ?
#
loop_
_entity_poly.entity_id
_entity_poly.type
_entity_poly.pdbx_seq_one_letter_code
_entity_poly.pdbx_strand_id
1 'polypeptide(L)'
;MKLYDLGYVSWQDSQALYHTLPRIGREGLFILAPSSPYVSIGRHQDARYDVDLDYCRQHHTPVMRREVGGGAVYLDGNQIFYQLIIHRDNPLAPPRKDEFYERFLQAPIAAYRELGIDARYKPVNDIITAEGRKISGNGVAEIGDFIVFVGNLIVDFDYETMVRVLKVPDEKFRDKIYKTLKENLSTIKRELGYAPPFDELRKLLAAKFEGILGSLERVNEVDPELRAKTDEVSRWLFSEEWLLAGGRKKAPADRVKIREGVEVQHKVYKAPGGLIRAVYRLEEGRIYDVSLSGDFFFYPSEALEELEMALEGVALEDVEATIERFFASRGVEAPGITPGDFRMILAGEAA
;
A
#
# COMPACT_ATOMS: atom_id res chain seq x y z
N MET A 1 -2.03 -29.74 5.20
CA MET A 1 -1.26 -28.49 5.39
C MET A 1 -1.36 -28.06 6.85
N LYS A 2 -0.33 -27.41 7.41
CA LYS A 2 -0.36 -26.90 8.79
C LYS A 2 -0.94 -25.49 8.86
N LEU A 3 -1.69 -25.21 9.93
CA LEU A 3 -2.08 -23.86 10.35
C LEU A 3 -1.20 -23.48 11.54
N TYR A 4 -0.28 -22.54 11.32
CA TYR A 4 0.56 -21.94 12.34
C TYR A 4 -0.18 -20.76 12.96
N ASP A 5 -0.86 -21.03 14.07
CA ASP A 5 -1.69 -20.08 14.80
C ASP A 5 -0.89 -19.48 15.96
N LEU A 6 -0.01 -18.53 15.65
CA LEU A 6 1.10 -18.13 16.52
C LEU A 6 0.81 -16.92 17.42
N GLY A 7 -0.29 -16.21 17.19
CA GLY A 7 -0.62 -14.99 17.93
C GLY A 7 0.44 -13.90 17.72
N TYR A 8 0.94 -13.30 18.80
CA TYR A 8 2.00 -12.29 18.71
C TYR A 8 3.38 -12.94 18.58
N VAL A 9 4.13 -12.54 17.55
CA VAL A 9 5.50 -13.00 17.26
C VAL A 9 6.45 -11.81 17.15
N SER A 10 7.76 -12.04 17.15
CA SER A 10 8.72 -10.98 16.83
C SER A 10 8.42 -10.36 15.45
N TRP A 11 8.72 -9.07 15.25
CA TRP A 11 8.53 -8.46 13.94
C TRP A 11 9.33 -9.20 12.85
N GLN A 12 10.51 -9.72 13.21
CA GLN A 12 11.33 -10.56 12.34
C GLN A 12 10.59 -11.82 11.91
N ASP A 13 10.03 -12.58 12.87
CA ASP A 13 9.30 -13.81 12.56
C ASP A 13 8.06 -13.54 11.73
N SER A 14 7.39 -12.40 11.95
CA SER A 14 6.23 -12.00 11.15
C SER A 14 6.54 -11.88 9.65
N GLN A 15 7.81 -11.75 9.28
CA GLN A 15 8.27 -11.69 7.90
C GLN A 15 9.08 -12.92 7.49
N ALA A 16 10.03 -13.37 8.31
CA ALA A 16 10.95 -14.44 7.92
C ALA A 16 10.27 -15.81 7.78
N LEU A 17 9.21 -16.10 8.55
CA LEU A 17 8.55 -17.41 8.55
C LEU A 17 7.96 -17.78 7.18
N TYR A 18 7.19 -16.87 6.58
CA TYR A 18 6.58 -17.16 5.27
C TYR A 18 7.62 -17.19 4.13
N HIS A 19 8.72 -16.45 4.24
CA HIS A 19 9.83 -16.58 3.31
C HIS A 19 10.57 -17.91 3.50
N THR A 20 10.49 -18.52 4.67
CA THR A 20 11.23 -19.75 5.00
C THR A 20 10.53 -21.02 4.53
N LEU A 21 9.20 -21.13 4.66
CA LEU A 21 8.47 -22.35 4.27
C LEU A 21 8.77 -22.84 2.84
N PRO A 22 8.82 -21.99 1.80
CA PRO A 22 9.23 -22.41 0.46
C PRO A 22 10.61 -23.05 0.40
N ARG A 23 11.55 -22.56 1.21
CA ARG A 23 12.97 -22.96 1.22
C ARG A 23 13.22 -24.29 1.93
N ILE A 24 12.22 -24.81 2.64
CA ILE A 24 12.21 -26.15 3.22
C ILE A 24 11.15 -27.05 2.58
N GLY A 25 10.58 -26.62 1.45
CA GLY A 25 9.62 -27.43 0.69
C GLY A 25 8.29 -27.67 1.41
N ARG A 26 7.86 -26.76 2.29
CA ARG A 26 6.65 -26.94 3.11
C ARG A 26 5.57 -25.93 2.75
N GLU A 27 4.33 -26.40 2.76
CA GLU A 27 3.13 -25.57 2.67
C GLU A 27 2.59 -25.25 4.06
N GLY A 28 1.91 -24.11 4.19
CA GLY A 28 1.36 -23.70 5.47
C GLY A 28 0.53 -22.42 5.38
N LEU A 29 -0.32 -22.22 6.37
CA LEU A 29 -0.99 -20.96 6.63
C LEU A 29 -0.48 -20.42 7.98
N PHE A 30 0.10 -19.23 8.01
CA PHE A 30 0.34 -18.51 9.25
C PHE A 30 -0.80 -17.55 9.55
N ILE A 31 -1.19 -17.48 10.82
CA ILE A 31 -1.98 -16.39 11.38
C ILE A 31 -1.23 -15.82 12.58
N LEU A 32 -0.81 -14.57 12.47
CA LEU A 32 0.08 -13.94 13.45
C LEU A 32 -0.05 -12.41 13.45
N ALA A 33 0.53 -11.76 14.45
CA ALA A 33 0.76 -10.31 14.48
C ALA A 33 2.16 -10.00 15.01
N PRO A 34 2.82 -8.95 14.52
CA PRO A 34 4.11 -8.53 15.06
C PRO A 34 3.92 -7.89 16.44
N SER A 35 4.84 -8.18 17.36
CA SER A 35 4.84 -7.62 18.72
C SER A 35 5.39 -6.20 18.81
N SER A 36 6.02 -5.71 17.74
CA SER A 36 6.56 -4.36 17.63
C SER A 36 6.44 -3.82 16.20
N PRO A 37 6.35 -2.49 16.02
CA PRO A 37 6.18 -1.91 14.69
C PRO A 37 7.46 -1.99 13.85
N TYR A 38 7.29 -1.97 12.52
CA TYR A 38 8.36 -1.93 11.53
C TYR A 38 7.84 -1.43 10.17
N VAL A 39 8.75 -1.13 9.27
CA VAL A 39 8.46 -0.75 7.88
C VAL A 39 8.92 -1.87 6.95
N SER A 40 8.02 -2.27 6.04
CA SER A 40 8.31 -3.26 4.99
C SER A 40 8.20 -2.61 3.62
N ILE A 41 9.28 -2.65 2.83
CA ILE A 41 9.27 -2.21 1.43
C ILE A 41 9.16 -3.39 0.48
N GLY A 42 8.49 -3.18 -0.66
CA GLY A 42 8.33 -4.21 -1.67
C GLY A 42 9.62 -4.58 -2.39
N ARG A 43 9.61 -5.76 -3.03
CA ARG A 43 10.74 -6.33 -3.76
C ARG A 43 11.45 -5.38 -4.73
N HIS A 44 10.70 -4.48 -5.37
CA HIS A 44 11.16 -3.62 -6.46
C HIS A 44 11.32 -2.13 -6.09
N GLN A 45 11.01 -1.75 -4.86
CA GLN A 45 11.16 -0.36 -4.39
C GLN A 45 12.62 0.00 -4.12
N ASP A 46 12.93 1.28 -3.97
CA ASP A 46 14.22 1.75 -3.50
C ASP A 46 14.09 2.29 -2.08
N ALA A 47 14.77 1.67 -1.12
CA ALA A 47 14.70 2.08 0.28
C ALA A 47 15.08 3.55 0.49
N ARG A 48 16.00 4.09 -0.33
CA ARG A 48 16.49 5.47 -0.19
C ARG A 48 15.53 6.52 -0.73
N TYR A 49 14.62 6.13 -1.63
CA TYR A 49 13.70 7.04 -2.30
C TYR A 49 12.24 6.85 -1.90
N ASP A 50 11.89 5.68 -1.38
CA ASP A 50 10.53 5.37 -0.92
C ASP A 50 10.36 5.58 0.60
N VAL A 51 11.43 5.46 1.40
CA VAL A 51 11.36 5.48 2.87
C VAL A 51 12.31 6.53 3.47
N ASP A 52 11.82 7.27 4.45
CA ASP A 52 12.65 8.17 5.24
C ASP A 52 13.44 7.35 6.28
N LEU A 53 14.57 6.81 5.83
CA LEU A 53 15.44 5.97 6.65
C LEU A 53 16.02 6.72 7.87
N ASP A 54 16.18 8.05 7.78
CA ASP A 54 16.67 8.85 8.91
C ASP A 54 15.60 8.97 9.99
N TYR A 55 14.36 9.29 9.60
CA TYR A 55 13.21 9.25 10.52
C TYR A 55 13.07 7.87 11.17
N CYS A 56 13.12 6.79 10.38
CA CYS A 56 13.00 5.43 10.91
C CYS A 56 14.11 5.10 11.93
N ARG A 57 15.36 5.50 11.66
CA ARG A 57 16.48 5.32 12.62
C ARG A 57 16.28 6.12 13.90
N GLN A 58 15.87 7.38 13.80
CA GLN A 58 15.64 8.25 14.96
C GLN A 58 14.50 7.75 15.85
N HIS A 59 13.49 7.13 15.26
CA HIS A 59 12.33 6.58 15.95
C HIS A 59 12.44 5.07 16.24
N HIS A 60 13.64 4.48 16.09
CA HIS A 60 13.90 3.06 16.34
C HIS A 60 12.93 2.10 15.63
N THR A 61 12.47 2.48 14.43
CA THR A 61 11.56 1.69 13.61
C THR A 61 12.37 0.89 12.59
N PRO A 62 12.44 -0.45 12.69
CA PRO A 62 13.19 -1.26 11.74
C PRO A 62 12.63 -1.14 10.32
N VAL A 63 13.51 -1.24 9.32
CA VAL A 63 13.14 -1.23 7.90
C VAL A 63 13.70 -2.46 7.22
N MET A 64 12.87 -3.16 6.44
CA MET A 64 13.25 -4.38 5.73
C MET A 64 12.69 -4.39 4.30
N ARG A 65 13.30 -5.18 3.40
CA ARG A 65 12.80 -5.46 2.05
C ARG A 65 12.26 -6.89 1.93
N ARG A 66 11.00 -7.06 1.51
CA ARG A 66 10.38 -8.40 1.34
C ARG A 66 10.60 -8.90 -0.09
N GLU A 67 10.45 -10.20 -0.27
CA GLU A 67 10.41 -10.81 -1.60
C GLU A 67 9.06 -10.59 -2.32
N VAL A 68 8.02 -10.24 -1.55
CA VAL A 68 6.70 -9.89 -2.09
C VAL A 68 6.69 -8.47 -2.66
N GLY A 69 5.96 -8.25 -3.75
CA GLY A 69 5.75 -6.93 -4.36
C GLY A 69 4.92 -5.97 -3.50
N GLY A 70 4.44 -4.89 -4.12
CA GLY A 70 3.67 -3.82 -3.47
C GLY A 70 4.53 -2.65 -2.96
N GLY A 71 3.87 -1.67 -2.34
CA GLY A 71 4.50 -0.45 -1.84
C GLY A 71 5.10 -0.58 -0.43
N ALA A 72 5.65 0.52 0.06
CA ALA A 72 6.17 0.64 1.41
C ALA A 72 4.98 0.71 2.37
N VAL A 73 5.05 -0.04 3.47
CA VAL A 73 3.96 -0.14 4.44
C VAL A 73 4.50 -0.15 5.86
N TYR A 74 3.78 0.54 6.75
CA TYR A 74 3.95 0.47 8.20
C TYR A 74 3.11 -0.67 8.76
N LEU A 75 3.73 -1.54 9.55
CA LEU A 75 3.13 -2.75 10.08
C LEU A 75 3.35 -2.80 11.59
N ASP A 76 2.30 -3.15 12.34
CA ASP A 76 2.30 -3.18 13.81
C ASP A 76 1.34 -4.22 14.37
N GLY A 77 1.23 -4.27 15.71
CA GLY A 77 0.40 -5.24 16.43
C GLY A 77 -1.11 -4.98 16.36
N ASN A 78 -1.55 -3.92 15.67
CA ASN A 78 -2.97 -3.63 15.41
C ASN A 78 -3.45 -4.26 14.09
N GLN A 79 -2.66 -5.17 13.53
CA GLN A 79 -2.96 -5.86 12.28
C GLN A 79 -2.74 -7.37 12.48
N ILE A 80 -3.69 -8.17 12.04
CA ILE A 80 -3.58 -9.64 12.05
C ILE A 80 -3.23 -10.07 10.63
N PHE A 81 -2.06 -10.67 10.46
CA PHE A 81 -1.59 -11.13 9.16
C PHE A 81 -1.98 -12.58 8.93
N TYR A 82 -2.41 -12.86 7.71
CA TYR A 82 -2.53 -14.21 7.18
C TYR A 82 -1.50 -14.40 6.05
N GLN A 83 -0.85 -15.55 6.04
CA GLN A 83 0.23 -15.84 5.09
C GLN A 83 0.12 -17.29 4.63
N LEU A 84 -0.45 -17.49 3.44
CA LEU A 84 -0.62 -18.78 2.81
C LEU A 84 0.55 -19.06 1.87
N ILE A 85 1.24 -20.16 2.12
CA ILE A 85 2.33 -20.69 1.31
C ILE A 85 1.84 -22.00 0.72
N ILE A 86 1.77 -22.07 -0.60
CA ILE A 86 1.23 -23.22 -1.32
C ILE A 86 2.12 -23.55 -2.52
N HIS A 87 2.38 -24.84 -2.76
CA HIS A 87 3.16 -25.27 -3.92
C HIS A 87 2.36 -25.01 -5.20
N ARG A 88 3.03 -24.64 -6.29
CA ARG A 88 2.39 -24.35 -7.59
C ARG A 88 1.58 -25.52 -8.16
N ASP A 89 1.96 -26.75 -7.83
CA ASP A 89 1.30 -27.98 -8.29
C ASP A 89 0.20 -28.47 -7.33
N ASN A 90 -0.04 -27.75 -6.22
CA ASN A 90 -1.13 -28.08 -5.32
C ASN A 90 -2.48 -27.90 -6.04
N PRO A 91 -3.42 -28.85 -5.97
CA PRO A 91 -4.75 -28.71 -6.60
C PRO A 91 -5.56 -27.49 -6.12
N LEU A 92 -5.23 -26.94 -4.95
CA LEU A 92 -5.85 -25.73 -4.43
C LEU A 92 -5.21 -24.44 -4.96
N ALA A 93 -4.06 -24.48 -5.62
CA ALA A 93 -3.38 -23.32 -6.19
C ALA A 93 -3.98 -22.95 -7.56
N PRO A 94 -4.62 -21.76 -7.71
CA PRO A 94 -5.06 -21.31 -9.03
C PRO A 94 -3.89 -21.10 -10.00
N PRO A 95 -4.09 -21.33 -11.31
CA PRO A 95 -3.04 -21.13 -12.32
C PRO A 95 -2.60 -19.66 -12.44
N ARG A 96 -3.51 -18.72 -12.22
CA ARG A 96 -3.26 -17.28 -12.38
C ARG A 96 -3.30 -16.53 -11.05
N LYS A 97 -2.56 -15.42 -10.98
CA LYS A 97 -2.40 -14.63 -9.75
C LYS A 97 -3.64 -13.80 -9.39
N ASP A 98 -4.41 -13.35 -10.37
CA ASP A 98 -5.71 -12.70 -10.16
C ASP A 98 -6.73 -13.67 -9.55
N GLU A 99 -6.78 -14.90 -10.05
CA GLU A 99 -7.62 -15.97 -9.48
C GLU A 99 -7.22 -16.32 -8.03
N PHE A 100 -5.93 -16.16 -7.69
CA PHE A 100 -5.45 -16.29 -6.31
C PHE A 100 -6.13 -15.28 -5.38
N TYR A 101 -6.19 -14.00 -5.79
CA TYR A 101 -6.88 -12.96 -5.02
C TYR A 101 -8.37 -13.26 -4.93
N GLU A 102 -9.04 -13.55 -6.05
CA GLU A 102 -10.46 -13.86 -6.08
C GLU A 102 -10.85 -15.00 -5.14
N ARG A 103 -10.04 -16.07 -5.11
CA ARG A 103 -10.30 -17.25 -4.29
C ARG A 103 -9.98 -17.01 -2.83
N PHE A 104 -8.76 -16.59 -2.50
CA PHE A 104 -8.28 -16.60 -1.11
C PHE A 104 -8.66 -15.34 -0.33
N LEU A 105 -9.01 -14.23 -0.98
CA LEU A 105 -9.60 -13.08 -0.29
C LEU A 105 -11.02 -13.36 0.22
N GLN A 106 -11.68 -14.44 -0.21
CA GLN A 106 -13.00 -14.80 0.33
C GLN A 106 -12.95 -15.13 1.83
N ALA A 107 -11.84 -15.65 2.34
CA ALA A 107 -11.69 -15.93 3.77
C ALA A 107 -11.73 -14.65 4.64
N PRO A 108 -10.84 -13.65 4.42
CA PRO A 108 -10.92 -12.39 5.16
C PRO A 108 -12.20 -11.60 4.86
N ILE A 109 -12.74 -11.63 3.64
CA ILE A 109 -14.04 -11.02 3.33
C ILE A 109 -15.16 -11.64 4.18
N ALA A 110 -15.20 -12.97 4.29
CA ALA A 110 -16.18 -13.66 5.12
C ALA A 110 -16.00 -13.33 6.61
N ALA A 111 -14.76 -13.13 7.07
CA ALA A 111 -14.49 -12.69 8.44
C ALA A 111 -15.03 -11.27 8.70
N TYR A 112 -14.76 -10.32 7.80
CA TYR A 112 -15.33 -8.97 7.89
C TYR A 112 -16.86 -8.98 7.91
N ARG A 113 -17.49 -9.77 7.04
CA ARG A 113 -18.96 -9.88 6.97
C ARG A 113 -19.57 -10.49 8.23
N GLU A 114 -18.90 -11.46 8.85
CA GLU A 114 -19.36 -12.03 10.13
C GLU A 114 -19.27 -11.02 11.29
N LEU A 115 -18.33 -10.08 11.21
CA LEU A 115 -18.25 -8.95 12.15
C LEU A 115 -19.31 -7.86 11.86
N GLY A 116 -20.08 -7.97 10.78
CA GLY A 116 -21.08 -6.98 10.38
C GLY A 116 -20.58 -5.91 9.41
N ILE A 117 -19.36 -6.05 8.87
CA ILE A 117 -18.78 -5.10 7.90
C ILE A 117 -19.07 -5.59 6.49
N ASP A 118 -19.75 -4.79 5.66
CA ASP A 118 -19.98 -5.11 4.23
C ASP A 118 -18.68 -4.98 3.42
N ALA A 119 -17.84 -6.00 3.51
CA ALA A 119 -16.60 -6.12 2.77
C ALA A 119 -16.82 -6.75 1.40
N ARG A 120 -16.14 -6.22 0.39
CA ARG A 120 -16.21 -6.66 -1.00
C ARG A 120 -14.82 -6.71 -1.62
N TYR A 121 -14.63 -7.67 -2.52
CA TYR A 121 -13.42 -7.72 -3.34
C TYR A 121 -13.47 -6.59 -4.39
N LYS A 122 -12.39 -5.82 -4.48
CA LYS A 122 -12.12 -4.91 -5.59
C LYS A 122 -10.84 -5.37 -6.29
N PRO A 123 -10.92 -5.85 -7.54
CA PRO A 123 -9.73 -6.15 -8.33
C PRO A 123 -8.77 -4.96 -8.35
N VAL A 124 -7.45 -5.17 -8.34
CA VAL A 124 -6.80 -6.49 -8.49
C VAL A 124 -6.64 -7.25 -7.16
N ASN A 125 -6.52 -6.55 -6.02
CA ASN A 125 -6.12 -7.19 -4.76
C ASN A 125 -6.66 -6.47 -3.51
N ASP A 126 -7.65 -5.60 -3.63
CA ASP A 126 -8.17 -4.84 -2.51
C ASP A 126 -9.43 -5.49 -1.92
N ILE A 127 -9.59 -5.36 -0.61
CA ILE A 127 -10.87 -5.54 0.07
C ILE A 127 -11.36 -4.16 0.47
N ILE A 128 -12.58 -3.80 0.08
CA ILE A 128 -13.19 -2.50 0.34
C ILE A 128 -14.47 -2.61 1.16
N THR A 129 -14.82 -1.58 1.92
CA THR A 129 -16.13 -1.40 2.56
C THR A 129 -17.21 -1.02 1.54
N ALA A 130 -18.46 -0.93 1.97
CA ALA A 130 -19.57 -0.43 1.15
C ALA A 130 -19.32 0.99 0.60
N GLU A 131 -18.62 1.84 1.37
CA GLU A 131 -18.23 3.20 1.01
C GLU A 131 -16.98 3.25 0.10
N GLY A 132 -16.43 2.09 -0.28
CA GLY A 132 -15.27 2.01 -1.17
C GLY A 132 -13.92 2.23 -0.49
N ARG A 133 -13.85 2.22 0.85
CA ARG A 133 -12.59 2.36 1.58
C ARG A 133 -11.87 1.03 1.67
N LYS A 134 -10.58 0.99 1.36
CA LYS A 134 -9.74 -0.20 1.54
C LYS A 134 -9.65 -0.58 3.02
N ILE A 135 -9.81 -1.85 3.35
CA ILE A 135 -9.76 -2.35 4.73
C ILE A 135 -8.74 -3.49 4.92
N SER A 136 -8.00 -3.85 3.87
CA SER A 136 -6.98 -4.90 3.92
C SER A 136 -5.90 -4.65 2.88
N GLY A 137 -4.63 -4.89 3.22
CA GLY A 137 -3.50 -4.87 2.29
C GLY A 137 -3.09 -6.29 1.92
N ASN A 138 -3.02 -6.58 0.61
CA ASN A 138 -2.81 -7.94 0.11
C ASN A 138 -1.71 -7.99 -0.96
N GLY A 139 -1.00 -9.11 -1.03
CA GLY A 139 0.04 -9.35 -2.01
C GLY A 139 0.19 -10.83 -2.33
N VAL A 140 0.59 -11.11 -3.56
CA VAL A 140 0.98 -12.44 -4.01
C VAL A 140 2.35 -12.38 -4.67
N ALA A 141 3.17 -13.39 -4.41
CA ALA A 141 4.48 -13.55 -5.03
C ALA A 141 4.81 -15.02 -5.26
N GLU A 142 5.88 -15.26 -6.01
CA GLU A 142 6.48 -16.57 -6.18
C GLU A 142 7.84 -16.59 -5.48
N ILE A 143 8.08 -17.63 -4.68
CA ILE A 143 9.36 -17.90 -4.04
C ILE A 143 9.72 -19.36 -4.36
N GLY A 144 10.62 -19.55 -5.32
CA GLY A 144 10.87 -20.87 -5.90
C GLY A 144 9.59 -21.44 -6.54
N ASP A 145 9.28 -22.71 -6.25
CA ASP A 145 8.07 -23.38 -6.74
C ASP A 145 6.81 -23.12 -5.87
N PHE A 146 6.90 -22.18 -4.92
CA PHE A 146 5.78 -21.84 -4.04
C PHE A 146 5.18 -20.48 -4.39
N ILE A 147 3.87 -20.41 -4.22
CA ILE A 147 3.08 -19.20 -4.30
C ILE A 147 2.83 -18.74 -2.86
N VAL A 148 3.18 -17.49 -2.60
CA VAL A 148 3.07 -16.85 -1.29
C VAL A 148 1.99 -15.78 -1.38
N PHE A 149 0.88 -16.01 -0.71
CA PHE A 149 -0.24 -15.09 -0.60
C PHE A 149 -0.31 -14.52 0.81
N VAL A 150 -0.13 -13.22 0.94
CA VAL A 150 -0.11 -12.52 2.23
C VAL A 150 -1.16 -11.43 2.25
N GLY A 151 -1.73 -11.20 3.41
CA GLY A 151 -2.55 -10.03 3.66
C GLY A 151 -2.83 -9.85 5.14
N ASN A 152 -3.75 -8.94 5.45
CA ASN A 152 -4.10 -8.64 6.83
C ASN A 152 -5.59 -8.37 7.06
N LEU A 153 -6.01 -8.51 8.31
CA LEU A 153 -7.12 -7.78 8.88
C LEU A 153 -6.57 -6.54 9.58
N ILE A 154 -7.02 -5.35 9.19
CA ILE A 154 -6.62 -4.09 9.83
C ILE A 154 -7.56 -3.81 11.00
N VAL A 155 -7.10 -4.09 12.23
CA VAL A 155 -7.90 -3.84 13.45
C VAL A 155 -7.95 -2.35 13.75
N ASP A 156 -6.77 -1.71 13.76
CA ASP A 156 -6.58 -0.27 13.81
C ASP A 156 -5.33 0.12 13.00
N PHE A 157 -5.11 1.41 12.73
CA PHE A 157 -4.00 1.85 11.89
C PHE A 157 -3.45 3.21 12.28
N ASP A 158 -2.12 3.32 12.39
CA ASP A 158 -1.43 4.58 12.63
C ASP A 158 -1.12 5.32 11.32
N TYR A 159 -2.08 6.15 10.91
CA TYR A 159 -1.98 6.99 9.72
C TYR A 159 -0.83 8.00 9.78
N GLU A 160 -0.49 8.50 10.96
CA GLU A 160 0.53 9.55 11.11
C GLU A 160 1.92 8.97 10.88
N THR A 161 2.22 7.86 11.56
CA THR A 161 3.49 7.15 11.41
C THR A 161 3.64 6.62 9.99
N MET A 162 2.59 6.02 9.42
CA MET A 162 2.60 5.52 8.04
C MET A 162 3.05 6.59 7.03
N VAL A 163 2.61 7.83 7.20
CA VAL A 163 2.97 8.91 6.28
C VAL A 163 4.35 9.50 6.58
N ARG A 164 4.78 9.50 7.85
CA ARG A 164 6.13 9.98 8.23
C ARG A 164 7.24 9.04 7.80
N VAL A 165 6.99 7.74 7.71
CA VAL A 165 8.00 6.77 7.23
C VAL A 165 8.25 6.88 5.72
N LEU A 166 7.37 7.53 4.95
CA LEU A 166 7.56 7.70 3.51
C LEU A 166 8.52 8.84 3.21
N LYS A 167 9.47 8.62 2.29
CA LYS A 167 10.28 9.70 1.74
C LYS A 167 9.48 10.46 0.71
N VAL A 168 9.15 11.70 1.04
CA VAL A 168 8.32 12.56 0.20
C VAL A 168 9.02 13.90 -0.07
N PRO A 169 8.78 14.53 -1.24
CA PRO A 169 9.43 15.77 -1.64
C PRO A 169 9.17 16.97 -0.71
N ASP A 170 7.95 17.13 -0.16
CA ASP A 170 7.60 18.23 0.74
C ASP A 170 6.42 17.91 1.69
N GLU A 171 6.19 18.78 2.67
CA GLU A 171 5.10 18.66 3.66
C GLU A 171 3.70 18.76 3.02
N LYS A 172 3.53 19.54 1.96
CA LYS A 172 2.22 19.71 1.29
C LYS A 172 1.76 18.40 0.65
N PHE A 173 2.68 17.69 0.01
CA PHE A 173 2.44 16.35 -0.52
C PHE A 173 2.19 15.34 0.59
N ARG A 174 2.96 15.42 1.69
CA ARG A 174 2.76 14.60 2.88
C ARG A 174 1.34 14.74 3.46
N ASP A 175 0.89 15.98 3.65
CA ASP A 175 -0.44 16.29 4.17
C ASP A 175 -1.56 15.76 3.26
N LYS A 176 -1.37 15.85 1.93
CA LYS A 176 -2.34 15.29 0.98
C LYS A 176 -2.38 13.77 1.03
N ILE A 177 -1.23 13.09 1.19
CA ILE A 177 -1.18 11.64 1.41
C ILE A 177 -1.93 11.29 2.69
N TYR A 178 -1.69 11.99 3.81
CA TYR A 178 -2.37 11.74 5.08
C TYR A 178 -3.89 11.86 4.97
N LYS A 179 -4.39 12.96 4.40
CA LYS A 179 -5.83 13.16 4.18
C LYS A 179 -6.43 12.06 3.30
N THR A 180 -5.80 11.79 2.16
CA THR A 180 -6.28 10.77 1.21
C THR A 180 -6.30 9.38 1.84
N LEU A 181 -5.26 9.02 2.60
CA LEU A 181 -5.18 7.75 3.32
C LEU A 181 -6.30 7.62 4.35
N LYS A 182 -6.54 8.67 5.15
CA LYS A 182 -7.61 8.69 6.16
C LYS A 182 -9.01 8.61 5.53
N GLU A 183 -9.20 9.13 4.32
CA GLU A 183 -10.47 9.04 3.60
C GLU A 183 -10.69 7.68 2.95
N ASN A 184 -9.62 7.05 2.43
CA ASN A 184 -9.71 5.86 1.58
C ASN A 184 -9.29 4.54 2.25
N LEU A 185 -8.74 4.58 3.46
CA LEU A 185 -8.43 3.40 4.26
C LEU A 185 -9.34 3.35 5.49
N SER A 186 -9.82 2.16 5.82
CA SER A 186 -10.62 1.89 7.01
C SER A 186 -10.02 0.76 7.84
N THR A 187 -10.59 0.58 9.03
CA THR A 187 -10.17 -0.40 10.04
C THR A 187 -11.40 -1.02 10.68
N ILE A 188 -11.27 -2.20 11.29
CA ILE A 188 -12.37 -2.82 12.04
C ILE A 188 -12.89 -1.88 13.11
N LYS A 189 -11.99 -1.22 13.86
CA LYS A 189 -12.35 -0.26 14.89
C LYS A 189 -13.16 0.93 14.36
N ARG A 190 -12.83 1.42 13.17
CA ARG A 190 -13.54 2.52 12.53
C ARG A 190 -14.96 2.12 12.10
N GLU A 191 -15.10 0.94 11.52
CA GLU A 191 -16.40 0.46 11.00
C GLU A 191 -17.34 -0.01 12.12
N LEU A 192 -16.81 -0.59 13.21
CA LEU A 192 -17.62 -1.08 14.34
C LEU A 192 -17.76 -0.08 15.49
N GLY A 193 -16.91 0.95 15.54
CA GLY A 193 -16.79 1.86 16.69
C GLY A 193 -16.00 1.28 17.87
N TYR A 194 -15.55 0.02 17.79
CA TYR A 194 -14.70 -0.64 18.79
C TYR A 194 -13.81 -1.69 18.13
N ALA A 195 -12.71 -2.07 18.78
CA ALA A 195 -11.87 -3.17 18.35
C ALA A 195 -12.26 -4.47 19.08
N PRO A 196 -12.73 -5.52 18.38
CA PRO A 196 -12.95 -6.83 18.98
C PRO A 196 -11.64 -7.43 19.53
N PRO A 197 -11.70 -8.35 20.51
CA PRO A 197 -10.53 -9.00 21.05
C PRO A 197 -9.69 -9.71 19.99
N PHE A 198 -8.37 -9.55 20.06
CA PHE A 198 -7.41 -10.12 19.12
C PHE A 198 -7.62 -11.63 18.88
N ASP A 199 -7.83 -12.39 19.95
CA ASP A 199 -8.02 -13.84 19.87
C ASP A 199 -9.32 -14.25 19.17
N GLU A 200 -10.37 -13.44 19.24
CA GLU A 200 -11.63 -13.70 18.52
C GLU A 200 -11.43 -13.51 17.03
N LEU A 201 -10.81 -12.39 16.63
CA LEU A 201 -10.49 -12.10 15.24
C LEU A 201 -9.57 -13.15 14.62
N ARG A 202 -8.55 -13.59 15.36
CA ARG A 202 -7.60 -14.64 14.96
C ARG A 202 -8.31 -15.98 14.72
N LYS A 203 -9.14 -16.42 15.67
CA LYS A 203 -9.92 -17.67 15.55
C LYS A 203 -10.93 -17.61 14.40
N LEU A 204 -11.61 -16.48 14.23
CA LEU A 204 -12.54 -16.25 13.14
C LEU A 204 -11.84 -16.39 11.79
N LEU A 205 -10.72 -15.69 11.61
CA LEU A 205 -9.93 -15.74 10.38
C LEU A 205 -9.44 -17.16 10.06
N ALA A 206 -8.94 -17.88 11.08
CA ALA A 206 -8.55 -19.29 10.94
C ALA A 206 -9.69 -20.16 10.41
N ALA A 207 -10.87 -20.05 11.03
CA ALA A 207 -12.05 -20.81 10.63
C ALA A 207 -12.48 -20.49 9.19
N LYS A 208 -12.36 -19.23 8.76
CA LYS A 208 -12.68 -18.85 7.37
C LYS A 208 -11.71 -19.43 6.35
N PHE A 209 -10.42 -19.51 6.68
CA PHE A 209 -9.46 -20.18 5.82
C PHE A 209 -9.65 -21.70 5.79
N GLU A 210 -9.94 -22.34 6.91
CA GLU A 210 -10.26 -23.79 6.98
C GLU A 210 -11.49 -24.13 6.10
N GLY A 211 -12.45 -23.21 5.98
CA GLY A 211 -13.59 -23.36 5.05
C GLY A 211 -13.20 -23.41 3.56
N ILE A 212 -12.05 -22.86 3.19
CA ILE A 212 -11.54 -22.85 1.80
C ILE A 212 -10.49 -23.93 1.57
N LEU A 213 -9.59 -24.12 2.54
CA LEU A 213 -8.43 -25.00 2.46
C LEU A 213 -8.73 -26.43 2.94
N GLY A 214 -9.86 -26.65 3.60
CA GLY A 214 -10.18 -27.88 4.29
C GLY A 214 -9.57 -27.91 5.70
N SER A 215 -9.61 -29.10 6.33
CA SER A 215 -9.05 -29.29 7.68
C SER A 215 -7.54 -29.07 7.68
N LEU A 216 -7.07 -28.22 8.60
CA LEU A 216 -5.66 -27.90 8.79
C LEU A 216 -5.17 -28.46 10.14
N GLU A 217 -3.94 -28.96 10.16
CA GLU A 217 -3.29 -29.37 11.40
C GLU A 217 -2.80 -28.12 12.14
N ARG A 218 -3.43 -27.79 13.28
CA ARG A 218 -3.08 -26.58 14.04
C ARG A 218 -1.83 -26.80 14.88
N VAL A 219 -0.88 -25.87 14.74
CA VAL A 219 0.34 -25.78 15.56
C VAL A 219 0.49 -24.36 16.09
N ASN A 220 0.94 -24.25 17.35
CA ASN A 220 1.09 -22.96 18.04
C ASN A 220 2.56 -22.55 18.21
N GLU A 221 3.48 -23.38 17.70
CA GLU A 221 4.92 -23.15 17.75
C GLU A 221 5.58 -23.60 16.46
N VAL A 222 6.77 -23.07 16.20
CA VAL A 222 7.60 -23.46 15.06
C VAL A 222 8.51 -24.62 15.47
N ASP A 223 8.57 -25.65 14.63
CA ASP A 223 9.47 -26.78 14.88
C ASP A 223 10.95 -26.40 14.67
N PRO A 224 11.89 -27.21 15.21
CA PRO A 224 13.32 -26.89 15.14
C PRO A 224 13.89 -26.72 13.73
N GLU A 225 13.36 -27.46 12.73
CA GLU A 225 13.80 -27.35 11.34
C GLU A 225 13.40 -25.99 10.75
N LEU A 226 12.12 -25.61 10.88
CA LEU A 226 11.62 -24.30 10.46
C LEU A 226 12.38 -23.19 11.18
N ARG A 227 12.65 -23.33 12.48
CA ARG A 227 13.40 -22.34 13.25
C ARG A 227 14.83 -22.16 12.74
N ALA A 228 15.59 -23.25 12.62
CA ALA A 228 16.97 -23.18 12.14
C ALA A 228 17.07 -22.53 10.75
N LYS A 229 16.14 -22.85 9.83
CA LYS A 229 16.12 -22.20 8.51
C LYS A 229 15.66 -20.75 8.57
N THR A 230 14.73 -20.40 9.46
CA THR A 230 14.27 -19.02 9.64
C THR A 230 15.43 -18.14 10.12
N ASP A 231 16.27 -18.64 11.01
CA ASP A 231 17.45 -17.92 11.49
C ASP A 231 18.49 -17.72 10.37
N GLU A 232 18.66 -18.69 9.48
CA GLU A 232 19.49 -18.55 8.27
C GLU A 232 18.93 -17.50 7.31
N VAL A 233 17.62 -17.56 7.02
CA VAL A 233 16.93 -16.62 6.14
C VAL A 233 16.99 -15.20 6.68
N SER A 234 16.81 -15.03 7.98
CA SER A 234 16.83 -13.73 8.66
C SER A 234 18.15 -12.99 8.48
N ARG A 235 19.29 -13.70 8.39
CA ARG A 235 20.62 -13.07 8.25
C ARG A 235 20.73 -12.23 6.98
N TRP A 236 20.22 -12.71 5.86
CA TRP A 236 20.24 -11.97 4.61
C TRP A 236 18.98 -11.11 4.43
N LEU A 237 17.81 -11.59 4.88
CA LEU A 237 16.53 -10.87 4.69
C LEU A 237 16.50 -9.53 5.42
N PHE A 238 17.17 -9.44 6.57
CA PHE A 238 17.26 -8.21 7.37
C PHE A 238 18.62 -7.52 7.25
N SER A 239 19.45 -7.90 6.27
CA SER A 239 20.72 -7.23 6.04
C SER A 239 20.51 -5.87 5.36
N GLU A 240 21.42 -4.94 5.64
CA GLU A 240 21.44 -3.66 4.95
C GLU A 240 21.69 -3.83 3.44
N GLU A 241 22.52 -4.81 3.06
CA GLU A 241 22.77 -5.16 1.67
C GLU A 241 21.46 -5.48 0.94
N TRP A 242 20.62 -6.35 1.51
CA TRP A 242 19.34 -6.71 0.90
C TRP A 242 18.34 -5.56 0.90
N LEU A 243 18.26 -4.80 2.00
CA LEU A 243 17.43 -3.60 2.07
C LEU A 243 17.75 -2.63 0.92
N LEU A 244 19.04 -2.46 0.60
CA LEU A 244 19.53 -1.52 -0.43
C LEU A 244 19.69 -2.14 -1.83
N ALA A 245 19.45 -3.45 -2.01
CA ALA A 245 19.70 -4.16 -3.27
C ALA A 245 18.70 -3.88 -4.41
N GLY A 246 17.59 -3.20 -4.15
CA GLY A 246 16.52 -2.95 -5.12
C GLY A 246 16.31 -1.47 -5.43
N GLY A 247 15.69 -1.19 -6.58
CA GLY A 247 15.39 0.17 -7.04
C GLY A 247 16.15 0.54 -8.31
N ARG A 248 15.50 1.27 -9.22
CA ARG A 248 16.21 2.10 -10.22
C ARG A 248 16.42 3.46 -9.57
N LYS A 249 17.61 4.05 -9.69
CA LYS A 249 17.87 5.44 -9.26
C LYS A 249 16.76 6.35 -9.80
N LYS A 250 15.82 6.74 -8.95
CA LYS A 250 14.74 7.69 -9.26
C LYS A 250 14.71 8.72 -8.16
N ALA A 251 14.14 9.90 -8.43
CA ALA A 251 13.88 10.91 -7.41
C ALA A 251 12.98 10.33 -6.27
N PRO A 252 12.80 11.05 -5.14
CA PRO A 252 11.81 10.68 -4.13
C PRO A 252 10.46 10.35 -4.77
N ALA A 253 9.68 9.45 -4.16
CA ALA A 253 8.39 9.02 -4.70
C ALA A 253 7.52 10.23 -5.05
N ASP A 254 7.34 10.46 -6.35
CA ASP A 254 6.49 11.48 -6.95
C ASP A 254 5.04 10.99 -7.12
N ARG A 255 4.80 9.72 -6.76
CA ARG A 255 3.50 9.04 -6.83
C ARG A 255 3.38 8.06 -5.67
N VAL A 256 2.27 8.15 -4.93
CA VAL A 256 1.91 7.20 -3.86
C VAL A 256 0.52 6.63 -4.15
N LYS A 257 0.43 5.31 -4.33
CA LYS A 257 -0.83 4.59 -4.51
C LYS A 257 -1.44 4.27 -3.14
N ILE A 258 -2.70 4.65 -2.94
CA ILE A 258 -3.43 4.41 -1.68
C ILE A 258 -4.27 3.14 -1.79
N ARG A 259 -5.04 3.01 -2.88
CA ARG A 259 -5.82 1.81 -3.25
C ARG A 259 -5.95 1.72 -4.77
N GLU A 260 -6.54 0.66 -5.29
CA GLU A 260 -6.84 0.57 -6.72
C GLU A 260 -7.73 1.74 -7.16
N GLY A 261 -7.31 2.39 -8.24
CA GLY A 261 -7.92 3.60 -8.78
C GLY A 261 -7.66 4.88 -7.98
N VAL A 262 -6.93 4.87 -6.85
CA VAL A 262 -6.65 6.11 -6.06
C VAL A 262 -5.18 6.28 -5.74
N GLU A 263 -4.64 7.42 -6.15
CA GLU A 263 -3.25 7.79 -5.96
C GLU A 263 -3.06 9.29 -5.79
N VAL A 264 -1.96 9.66 -5.14
CA VAL A 264 -1.52 11.06 -5.00
C VAL A 264 -0.23 11.22 -5.80
N GLN A 265 -0.17 12.26 -6.63
CA GLN A 265 0.99 12.62 -7.43
C GLN A 265 1.55 13.98 -7.01
N HIS A 266 2.87 14.11 -7.10
CA HIS A 266 3.62 15.35 -6.96
C HIS A 266 4.52 15.49 -8.19
N LYS A 267 4.24 16.45 -9.06
CA LYS A 267 5.06 16.73 -10.23
C LYS A 267 5.60 18.14 -10.19
N VAL A 268 6.76 18.33 -10.83
CA VAL A 268 7.43 19.62 -11.00
C VAL A 268 7.80 19.78 -12.46
N TYR A 269 7.52 20.94 -13.04
CA TYR A 269 7.81 21.26 -14.42
C TYR A 269 8.40 22.66 -14.53
N LYS A 270 9.53 22.82 -15.24
CA LYS A 270 10.16 24.13 -15.46
C LYS A 270 9.74 24.68 -16.82
N ALA A 271 8.77 25.58 -16.81
CA ALA A 271 8.34 26.33 -17.99
C ALA A 271 9.23 27.59 -18.18
N PRO A 272 9.21 28.24 -19.36
CA PRO A 272 9.92 29.49 -19.58
C PRO A 272 9.53 30.60 -18.59
N GLY A 273 8.27 30.66 -18.18
CA GLY A 273 7.71 31.64 -17.25
C GLY A 273 7.86 31.31 -15.77
N GLY A 274 8.42 30.15 -15.43
CA GLY A 274 8.57 29.71 -14.04
C GLY A 274 8.44 28.20 -13.85
N LEU A 275 8.81 27.74 -12.67
CA LEU A 275 8.59 26.40 -12.17
C LEU A 275 7.15 26.28 -11.70
N ILE A 276 6.44 25.31 -12.24
CA ILE A 276 5.12 24.87 -11.79
C ILE A 276 5.32 23.60 -10.97
N ARG A 277 4.61 23.51 -9.85
CA ARG A 277 4.51 22.34 -8.98
C ARG A 277 3.03 22.00 -8.84
N ALA A 278 2.70 20.73 -9.08
CA ALA A 278 1.36 20.21 -8.93
C ALA A 278 1.35 19.07 -7.91
N VAL A 279 0.45 19.16 -6.93
CA VAL A 279 0.17 18.10 -5.96
C VAL A 279 -1.31 17.75 -6.07
N TYR A 280 -1.63 16.58 -6.62
CA TYR A 280 -3.01 16.22 -6.97
C TYR A 280 -3.34 14.77 -6.65
N ARG A 281 -4.62 14.52 -6.38
CA ARG A 281 -5.18 13.17 -6.21
C ARG A 281 -5.88 12.77 -7.49
N LEU A 282 -5.60 11.56 -7.96
CA LEU A 282 -6.36 10.91 -9.02
C LEU A 282 -7.30 9.88 -8.43
N GLU A 283 -8.53 9.87 -8.94
CA GLU A 283 -9.53 8.83 -8.71
C GLU A 283 -10.07 8.31 -10.04
N GLU A 284 -9.86 7.03 -10.31
CA GLU A 284 -10.30 6.33 -11.53
C GLU A 284 -9.91 7.10 -12.81
N GLY A 285 -8.69 7.67 -12.83
CA GLY A 285 -8.14 8.44 -13.96
C GLY A 285 -8.60 9.90 -14.05
N ARG A 286 -9.34 10.42 -13.07
CA ARG A 286 -9.81 11.82 -12.99
C ARG A 286 -9.13 12.57 -11.86
N ILE A 287 -8.92 13.87 -12.04
CA ILE A 287 -8.44 14.75 -10.97
C ILE A 287 -9.55 14.88 -9.93
N TYR A 288 -9.34 14.40 -8.72
CA TYR A 288 -10.28 14.58 -7.62
C TYR A 288 -10.06 15.94 -6.96
N ASP A 289 -8.80 16.25 -6.67
CA ASP A 289 -8.35 17.55 -6.19
C ASP A 289 -6.95 17.84 -6.76
N VAL A 290 -6.61 19.11 -6.89
CA VAL A 290 -5.28 19.56 -7.33
C VAL A 290 -4.86 20.75 -6.51
N SER A 291 -3.57 20.89 -6.28
CA SER A 291 -3.02 22.17 -5.90
C SER A 291 -1.78 22.51 -6.71
N LEU A 292 -1.81 23.70 -7.29
CA LEU A 292 -0.81 24.31 -8.13
C LEU A 292 -0.04 25.32 -7.30
N SER A 293 1.27 25.35 -7.48
CA SER A 293 2.17 26.27 -6.78
C SER A 293 3.45 26.42 -7.58
N GLY A 294 4.28 27.43 -7.29
CA GLY A 294 5.48 27.63 -8.09
C GLY A 294 6.03 29.05 -7.99
N ASP A 295 7.02 29.34 -8.82
CA ASP A 295 7.57 30.70 -8.99
C ASP A 295 7.10 31.38 -10.29
N PHE A 296 6.01 30.88 -10.89
CA PHE A 296 5.39 31.45 -12.08
C PHE A 296 4.45 32.61 -11.78
N PHE A 297 4.29 33.50 -12.76
CA PHE A 297 3.32 34.58 -12.70
C PHE A 297 1.95 34.12 -13.19
N PHE A 298 0.89 34.49 -12.47
CA PHE A 298 -0.49 34.15 -12.80
C PHE A 298 -1.40 35.29 -12.36
N TYR A 299 -2.10 35.90 -13.32
CA TYR A 299 -2.92 37.09 -13.09
C TYR A 299 -4.35 36.88 -13.59
N PRO A 300 -5.38 37.26 -12.81
CA PRO A 300 -5.26 37.68 -11.41
C PRO A 300 -4.86 36.48 -10.52
N SER A 301 -4.14 36.72 -9.42
CA SER A 301 -3.57 35.65 -8.59
C SER A 301 -4.62 34.71 -7.99
N GLU A 302 -5.77 35.27 -7.62
CA GLU A 302 -6.92 34.57 -7.06
C GLU A 302 -7.56 33.58 -8.05
N ALA A 303 -7.39 33.79 -9.36
CA ALA A 303 -7.90 32.85 -10.35
C ALA A 303 -7.17 31.51 -10.35
N LEU A 304 -6.03 31.38 -9.66
CA LEU A 304 -5.33 30.10 -9.53
C LEU A 304 -6.12 29.11 -8.69
N GLU A 305 -6.72 29.56 -7.58
CA GLU A 305 -7.59 28.71 -6.75
C GLU A 305 -8.86 28.30 -7.52
N GLU A 306 -9.44 29.23 -8.29
CA GLU A 306 -10.57 28.91 -9.16
C GLU A 306 -10.20 27.92 -10.27
N LEU A 307 -8.97 27.97 -10.79
CA LEU A 307 -8.47 26.99 -11.75
C LEU A 307 -8.34 25.60 -11.10
N GLU A 308 -7.81 25.53 -9.88
CA GLU A 308 -7.73 24.29 -9.11
C GLU A 308 -9.13 23.65 -8.96
N MET A 309 -10.14 24.45 -8.60
CA MET A 309 -11.54 24.00 -8.51
C MET A 309 -12.10 23.57 -9.87
N ALA A 310 -11.80 24.29 -10.94
CA ALA A 310 -12.27 23.96 -12.30
C ALA A 310 -11.68 22.66 -12.85
N LEU A 311 -10.56 22.19 -12.27
CA LEU A 311 -9.92 20.93 -12.63
C LEU A 311 -10.47 19.72 -11.86
N GLU A 312 -11.28 19.93 -10.82
CA GLU A 312 -11.93 18.83 -10.10
C GLU A 312 -12.92 18.07 -11.01
N GLY A 313 -12.83 16.74 -11.01
CA GLY A 313 -13.59 15.82 -11.85
C GLY A 313 -13.09 15.65 -13.30
N VAL A 314 -12.12 16.46 -13.72
CA VAL A 314 -11.61 16.47 -15.11
C VAL A 314 -10.79 15.21 -15.39
N ALA A 315 -11.04 14.56 -16.53
CA ALA A 315 -10.23 13.45 -17.00
C ALA A 315 -8.87 13.94 -17.50
N LEU A 316 -7.81 13.15 -17.33
CA LEU A 316 -6.44 13.57 -17.71
C LEU A 316 -6.32 14.02 -19.17
N GLU A 317 -7.08 13.39 -20.08
CA GLU A 317 -7.15 13.76 -21.50
C GLU A 317 -7.82 15.12 -21.78
N ASP A 318 -8.71 15.58 -20.88
CA ASP A 318 -9.49 16.81 -21.03
C ASP A 318 -8.87 18.02 -20.28
N VAL A 319 -7.74 17.82 -19.60
CA VAL A 319 -7.09 18.85 -18.77
C VAL A 319 -6.74 20.08 -19.61
N GLU A 320 -6.04 19.91 -20.72
CA GLU A 320 -5.59 21.02 -21.57
C GLU A 320 -6.76 21.89 -22.03
N ALA A 321 -7.78 21.26 -22.63
CA ALA A 321 -8.98 21.94 -23.11
C ALA A 321 -9.74 22.67 -21.99
N THR A 322 -9.73 22.13 -20.78
CA THR A 322 -10.37 22.78 -19.62
C THR A 322 -9.61 24.03 -19.18
N ILE A 323 -8.28 23.96 -19.14
CA ILE A 323 -7.42 25.11 -18.79
C ILE A 323 -7.52 26.19 -19.85
N GLU A 324 -7.53 25.83 -21.14
CA GLU A 324 -7.72 26.78 -22.23
C GLU A 324 -9.05 27.55 -22.10
N ARG A 325 -10.15 26.84 -21.84
CA ARG A 325 -11.46 27.46 -21.60
C ARG A 325 -11.45 28.35 -20.36
N PHE A 326 -10.80 27.91 -19.29
CA PHE A 326 -10.67 28.70 -18.07
C PHE A 326 -9.92 30.00 -18.33
N PHE A 327 -8.75 29.93 -18.97
CA PHE A 327 -7.92 31.09 -19.30
C PHE A 327 -8.70 32.11 -20.14
N ALA A 328 -9.41 31.63 -21.16
CA ALA A 328 -10.23 32.49 -22.01
C ALA A 328 -11.41 33.15 -21.25
N SER A 329 -12.10 32.38 -20.40
CA SER A 329 -13.27 32.89 -19.66
C SER A 329 -12.93 33.87 -18.54
N ARG A 330 -11.78 33.69 -17.88
CA ARG A 330 -11.33 34.51 -16.76
C ARG A 330 -10.35 35.60 -17.16
N GLY A 331 -9.92 35.64 -18.43
CA GLY A 331 -8.92 36.59 -18.91
C GLY A 331 -7.58 36.41 -18.21
N VAL A 332 -7.18 35.15 -17.96
CA VAL A 332 -5.94 34.86 -17.25
C VAL A 332 -4.73 35.24 -18.09
N GLU A 333 -3.80 35.97 -17.47
CA GLU A 333 -2.48 36.25 -18.02
C GLU A 333 -1.41 35.53 -17.19
N ALA A 334 -0.66 34.62 -17.82
CA ALA A 334 0.43 33.89 -17.18
C ALA A 334 1.70 33.97 -18.05
N PRO A 335 2.49 35.07 -17.97
CA PRO A 335 3.64 35.30 -18.83
C PRO A 335 4.64 34.13 -18.83
N GLY A 336 4.86 33.54 -20.01
CA GLY A 336 5.77 32.40 -20.19
C GLY A 336 5.23 31.04 -19.71
N ILE A 337 3.96 30.98 -19.32
CA ILE A 337 3.24 29.74 -19.00
C ILE A 337 2.07 29.59 -19.97
N THR A 338 1.87 28.37 -20.46
CA THR A 338 0.78 28.01 -21.36
C THR A 338 -0.12 26.94 -20.72
N PRO A 339 -1.38 26.80 -21.18
CA PRO A 339 -2.21 25.65 -20.82
C PRO A 339 -1.51 24.29 -21.08
N GLY A 340 -0.69 24.22 -22.13
CA GLY A 340 0.13 23.04 -22.43
C GLY A 340 1.15 22.70 -21.33
N ASP A 341 1.73 23.69 -20.65
CA ASP A 341 2.65 23.45 -19.53
C ASP A 341 1.93 22.83 -18.34
N PHE A 342 0.70 23.25 -18.07
CA PHE A 342 -0.15 22.62 -17.04
C PHE A 342 -0.62 21.21 -17.45
N ARG A 343 -0.85 20.96 -18.75
CA ARG A 343 -1.10 19.60 -19.24
C ARG A 343 0.14 18.71 -19.07
N MET A 344 1.34 19.21 -19.34
CA MET A 344 2.57 18.44 -19.14
C MET A 344 2.75 18.01 -17.68
N ILE A 345 2.44 18.89 -16.72
CA ILE A 345 2.58 18.56 -15.29
C ILE A 345 1.43 17.68 -14.75
N LEU A 346 0.21 17.77 -15.29
CA LEU A 346 -0.95 16.99 -14.79
C LEU A 346 -1.19 15.69 -15.55
N ALA A 347 -0.90 15.65 -16.84
CA ALA A 347 -1.19 14.52 -17.73
C ALA A 347 0.03 14.03 -18.54
N GLY A 348 1.17 14.71 -18.48
CA GLY A 348 2.42 14.25 -19.10
C GLY A 348 3.02 13.04 -18.37
N GLU A 349 3.67 12.16 -19.13
CA GLU A 349 4.57 11.15 -18.56
C GLU A 349 5.74 11.87 -17.88
N ALA A 350 6.16 11.39 -16.70
CA ALA A 350 7.35 11.93 -16.04
C ALA A 350 8.57 11.74 -16.96
N ALA A 351 9.29 12.83 -17.22
CA ALA A 351 10.48 12.85 -18.07
C ALA A 351 11.60 11.91 -17.56
#